data_AF-A0AAI9R987-F1
#
_entry.id   AF-A0AAI9R987-F1
#
_cell.length_a   1.000
_cell.length_b   1.000
_cell.length_c   1.000
_cell.angle_alpha   90.00
_cell.angle_beta   90.00
_cell.angle_gamma   90.00
#
_symmetry.space_group_name_H-M   'P 1'
#
loop_
_entity.id
_entity.type
_entity.pdbx_description
1 polymer ?
#
loop_
_entity_poly.entity_id
_entity_poly.type
_entity_poly.pdbx_seq_one_letter_code
_entity_poly.pdbx_strand_id
1 'polypeptide(L)'
;RTSVQALDYVTRVDRFSFGSRLINKWLGGLIMRMVGKSRAKMFDLPPRENLQHQLDLMSEGIRGDFFGDEEPNGADFANFGILRSMQGLNGFDIVEGHHVVSGWYARMQQNSGVF
;
A
#
# COMPACT_ATOMS: atom_id res chain seq x y z
N ARG A 1 8.55 -27.28 -33.98
CA ARG A 1 7.24 -26.77 -33.47
C ARG A 1 7.54 -26.08 -32.15
N THR A 2 8.06 -24.88 -32.27
CA THR A 2 8.98 -24.23 -31.33
C THR A 2 8.27 -23.04 -30.70
N SER A 3 8.42 -22.88 -29.39
CA SER A 3 8.39 -21.71 -28.48
C SER A 3 7.60 -20.42 -28.81
N VAL A 4 7.38 -20.09 -30.07
CA VAL A 4 6.60 -18.95 -30.56
C VAL A 4 5.14 -19.03 -30.11
N GLN A 5 4.53 -20.22 -30.06
CA GLN A 5 3.14 -20.39 -29.59
C GLN A 5 2.98 -20.20 -28.07
N ALA A 6 4.02 -20.50 -27.27
CA ALA A 6 3.99 -20.24 -25.83
C ALA A 6 4.18 -18.74 -25.52
N LEU A 7 4.97 -18.04 -26.35
CA LEU A 7 5.11 -16.58 -26.31
C LEU A 7 3.83 -15.85 -26.72
N ASP A 8 3.02 -16.41 -27.62
CA ASP A 8 1.75 -15.82 -28.09
C ASP A 8 0.64 -15.84 -27.02
N TYR A 9 0.72 -16.75 -26.04
CA TYR A 9 -0.20 -16.79 -24.89
C TYR A 9 0.17 -15.74 -23.82
N VAL A 10 1.47 -15.53 -23.59
CA VAL A 10 1.98 -14.61 -22.56
C VAL A 10 1.98 -13.14 -23.02
N THR A 11 2.13 -12.88 -24.32
CA THR A 11 2.21 -11.50 -24.85
C THR A 11 0.85 -10.82 -25.08
N ARG A 12 -0.27 -11.45 -24.71
CA ARG A 12 -1.62 -10.86 -24.81
C ARG A 12 -2.08 -10.02 -23.61
N VAL A 13 -1.21 -9.76 -22.63
CA VAL A 13 -1.45 -8.82 -21.51
C VAL A 13 -0.63 -7.55 -21.68
N ASP A 14 -0.61 -6.99 -22.89
CA ASP A 14 -0.12 -5.63 -23.08
C ASP A 14 -0.80 -4.92 -24.26
N ARG A 15 -2.10 -4.67 -24.10
CA ARG A 15 -2.97 -4.14 -25.16
C ARG A 15 -3.09 -2.60 -25.13
N PHE A 16 -2.00 -1.90 -24.82
CA PHE A 16 -1.94 -0.43 -24.98
C PHE A 16 -0.69 -0.04 -25.78
N SER A 17 -0.91 0.41 -27.01
CA SER A 17 0.11 1.07 -27.84
C SER A 17 0.83 2.17 -27.04
N PHE A 18 2.11 2.40 -27.30
CA PHE A 18 2.94 3.37 -26.56
C PHE A 18 2.27 4.75 -26.42
N GLY A 19 1.54 5.20 -27.45
CA GLY A 19 0.78 6.45 -27.42
C GLY A 19 -0.42 6.45 -26.45
N SER A 20 -1.16 5.34 -26.35
CA SER A 20 -2.28 5.24 -25.40
C SER A 20 -1.82 5.11 -23.96
N ARG A 21 -0.63 4.55 -23.69
CA ARG A 21 -0.02 4.53 -22.35
C ARG A 21 0.26 5.95 -21.82
N LEU A 22 0.76 6.84 -22.68
CA LEU A 22 1.05 8.22 -22.27
C LEU A 22 -0.23 8.98 -21.96
N ILE A 23 -1.24 8.90 -22.83
CA ILE A 23 -2.55 9.55 -22.62
C ILE A 23 -3.23 9.00 -21.36
N ASN A 24 -3.21 7.68 -21.17
CA ASN A 24 -3.78 7.03 -19.98
C ASN A 24 -3.06 7.41 -18.69
N LYS A 25 -1.74 7.64 -18.71
CA LYS A 25 -1.00 8.10 -17.52
C LYS A 25 -1.48 9.48 -17.07
N TRP A 26 -1.63 10.42 -18.01
CA TRP A 26 -2.08 11.78 -17.70
C TRP A 26 -3.57 11.83 -17.32
N LEU A 27 -4.42 11.18 -18.10
CA LEU A 27 -5.86 11.11 -17.83
C LEU A 27 -6.14 10.35 -16.53
N GLY A 28 -5.48 9.21 -16.34
CA GLY A 28 -5.56 8.41 -15.12
C GLY A 28 -5.09 9.19 -13.90
N GLY A 29 -3.98 9.92 -13.98
CA GLY A 29 -3.52 10.79 -12.90
C GLY A 29 -4.55 11.88 -12.53
N LEU A 30 -5.21 12.48 -13.52
CA LEU A 30 -6.26 13.48 -13.29
C LEU A 30 -7.51 12.86 -12.64
N ILE A 31 -7.95 11.69 -13.12
CA ILE A 31 -9.06 10.93 -12.51
C ILE A 31 -8.72 10.57 -11.06
N MET A 32 -7.54 10.01 -10.81
CA MET A 32 -7.10 9.62 -9.47
C MET A 32 -6.97 10.82 -8.53
N ARG A 33 -6.56 11.99 -9.03
CA ARG A 33 -6.56 13.24 -8.24
C ARG A 33 -7.98 13.63 -7.81
N MET A 34 -8.97 13.52 -8.70
CA MET A 34 -10.36 13.81 -8.36
C MET A 34 -10.92 12.78 -7.37
N VAL A 35 -10.65 11.49 -7.58
CA VAL A 35 -11.04 10.42 -6.66
C VAL A 35 -10.41 10.64 -5.29
N GLY A 36 -9.11 10.89 -5.21
CA GLY A 36 -8.40 11.17 -3.97
C GLY A 36 -8.98 12.38 -3.24
N LYS A 37 -9.26 13.48 -3.95
CA LYS A 37 -9.91 14.67 -3.37
C LYS A 37 -11.33 14.37 -2.87
N SER A 38 -12.08 13.54 -3.58
CA SER A 38 -13.43 13.13 -3.16
C SER A 38 -13.38 12.28 -1.88
N ARG A 39 -12.47 11.29 -1.83
CA ARG A 39 -12.29 10.43 -0.64
C ARG A 39 -11.76 11.20 0.57
N ALA A 40 -10.86 12.15 0.36
CA ALA A 40 -10.34 12.99 1.44
C ALA A 40 -11.45 13.77 2.17
N LYS A 41 -12.54 14.15 1.49
CA LYS A 41 -13.69 14.86 2.11
C LYS A 41 -14.53 13.99 3.05
N MET A 42 -14.35 12.68 3.04
CA MET A 42 -15.07 11.78 3.94
C MET A 42 -14.51 11.81 5.38
N PHE A 43 -13.36 12.46 5.58
CA PHE A 43 -12.67 12.54 6.86
C PHE A 43 -12.55 14.01 7.28
N ASP A 44 -12.60 14.24 8.58
CA ASP A 44 -12.48 15.59 9.15
C ASP A 44 -11.03 16.12 9.08
N LEU A 45 -10.06 15.20 9.12
CA LEU A 45 -8.64 15.52 9.08
C LEU A 45 -8.06 15.50 7.65
N PRO A 46 -7.10 16.38 7.34
CA PRO A 46 -6.34 16.32 6.10
C PRO A 46 -5.67 14.95 5.89
N PRO A 47 -5.45 14.47 4.64
CA PRO A 47 -5.03 13.09 4.39
C PRO A 47 -3.80 12.60 5.15
N ARG A 48 -2.76 13.46 5.28
CA ARG A 48 -1.53 13.09 6.00
C ARG A 48 -1.72 13.06 7.52
N GLU A 49 -2.44 14.05 8.06
CA GLU A 49 -2.79 14.10 9.49
C GLU A 49 -3.74 12.96 9.87
N ASN A 50 -4.70 12.63 8.99
CA ASN A 50 -5.57 11.49 9.17
C ASN A 50 -4.78 10.18 9.18
N LEU A 51 -3.79 10.01 8.30
CA LEU A 51 -2.93 8.81 8.34
C LEU A 51 -2.18 8.72 9.67
N GLN A 52 -1.52 9.80 10.12
CA GLN A 52 -0.86 9.82 11.42
C GLN A 52 -1.82 9.43 12.54
N HIS A 53 -3.01 10.05 12.57
CA HIS A 53 -4.02 9.77 13.57
C HIS A 53 -4.50 8.31 13.57
N GLN A 54 -4.71 7.71 12.39
CA GLN A 54 -5.09 6.30 12.29
C GLN A 54 -3.95 5.37 12.74
N LEU A 55 -2.69 5.73 12.50
CA LEU A 55 -1.54 4.96 13.00
C LEU A 55 -1.41 5.08 14.52
N ASP A 56 -1.67 6.26 15.09
CA ASP A 56 -1.68 6.46 16.54
C ASP A 56 -2.75 5.55 17.18
N LEU A 57 -3.99 5.57 16.66
CA LEU A 57 -5.08 4.69 17.12
C LEU A 57 -4.75 3.20 16.95
N MET A 58 -4.18 2.83 15.80
CA MET A 58 -3.74 1.47 15.52
C MET A 58 -2.71 1.01 16.55
N SER A 59 -1.79 1.89 16.93
CA SER A 59 -0.70 1.59 17.88
C SER A 59 -1.19 1.26 19.29
N GLU A 60 -2.32 1.82 19.71
CA GLU A 60 -2.93 1.53 21.01
C GLU A 60 -3.33 0.05 21.15
N GLY A 61 -3.56 -0.64 20.02
CA GLY A 61 -3.88 -2.07 19.99
C GLY A 61 -2.67 -3.00 20.00
N ILE A 62 -1.44 -2.48 19.85
CA ILE A 62 -0.20 -3.26 19.81
C ILE A 62 0.39 -3.29 21.23
N ARG A 63 0.20 -4.40 21.95
CA ARG A 63 0.69 -4.55 23.34
C ARG A 63 2.01 -5.33 23.44
N GLY A 64 2.24 -6.25 22.52
CA GLY A 64 3.49 -7.02 22.40
C GLY A 64 4.27 -6.63 21.15
N ASP A 65 4.92 -7.62 20.53
CA ASP A 65 5.60 -7.43 19.26
C ASP A 65 4.60 -7.29 18.08
N PHE A 66 3.42 -7.89 18.22
CA PHE A 66 2.34 -7.95 17.23
C PHE A 66 0.97 -7.66 17.89
N PHE A 67 -0.09 -7.55 17.07
CA PHE A 67 -1.47 -7.61 17.58
C PHE A 67 -1.80 -9.00 18.17
N GLY A 68 -1.12 -10.05 17.73
CA GLY A 68 -1.17 -11.39 18.34
C GLY A 68 -0.17 -11.60 19.49
N ASP A 69 0.30 -10.52 20.12
CA ASP A 69 1.30 -10.50 21.17
C ASP A 69 2.69 -10.99 20.69
N GLU A 70 3.01 -12.27 20.87
CA GLU A 70 4.32 -12.85 20.52
C GLU A 70 4.43 -13.26 19.04
N GLU A 71 3.32 -13.64 18.42
CA GLU A 71 3.26 -14.05 17.00
C GLU A 71 2.19 -13.25 16.25
N PRO A 72 2.36 -12.98 14.95
CA PRO A 72 1.38 -12.22 14.18
C PRO A 72 0.10 -13.03 13.95
N ASN A 73 -1.04 -12.34 14.07
CA ASN A 73 -2.36 -12.89 13.78
C ASN A 73 -2.97 -12.25 12.52
N GLY A 74 -4.24 -12.55 12.24
CA GLY A 74 -4.93 -12.01 11.06
C GLY A 74 -5.01 -10.47 11.02
N ALA A 75 -5.07 -9.80 12.17
CA ALA A 75 -5.06 -8.34 12.24
C ALA A 75 -3.69 -7.77 11.82
N ASP A 76 -2.60 -8.44 12.19
CA ASP A 76 -1.26 -8.06 11.76
C ASP A 76 -1.14 -8.13 10.24
N PHE A 77 -1.50 -9.27 9.62
CA PHE A 77 -1.39 -9.44 8.18
C PHE A 77 -2.30 -8.48 7.39
N ALA A 78 -3.51 -8.20 7.90
CA ALA A 78 -4.43 -7.27 7.26
C ALA A 78 -3.86 -5.84 7.24
N ASN A 79 -3.42 -5.33 8.39
CA ASN A 79 -2.83 -3.99 8.47
C ASN A 79 -1.51 -3.91 7.71
N PHE A 80 -0.68 -4.95 7.79
CA PHE A 80 0.60 -4.99 7.08
C PHE A 80 0.40 -4.92 5.58
N GLY A 81 -0.55 -5.68 5.03
CA GLY A 81 -0.90 -5.63 3.61
C GLY A 81 -1.37 -4.25 3.15
N ILE A 82 -2.17 -3.56 3.97
CA ILE A 82 -2.65 -2.20 3.67
C ILE A 82 -1.47 -1.22 3.63
N LEU A 83 -0.66 -1.17 4.69
CA LEU A 83 0.45 -0.23 4.78
C LEU A 83 1.53 -0.51 3.73
N ARG A 84 1.78 -1.78 3.43
CA ARG A 84 2.73 -2.18 2.40
C ARG A 84 2.31 -1.73 1.00
N SER A 85 1.02 -1.67 0.70
CA SER A 85 0.53 -1.14 -0.59
C SER A 85 0.92 0.33 -0.82
N MET A 86 1.30 1.05 0.25
CA MET A 86 1.74 2.44 0.20
C MET A 86 3.26 2.60 0.05
N GLN A 87 4.02 1.51 0.14
CA GLN A 87 5.48 1.59 0.13
C GLN A 87 6.00 2.21 -1.17
N GLY A 88 6.90 3.20 -1.03
CA GLY A 88 7.43 3.99 -2.15
C GLY A 88 6.49 5.10 -2.66
N LEU A 89 5.31 5.27 -2.05
CA LEU A 89 4.38 6.37 -2.34
C LEU A 89 4.53 7.50 -1.31
N ASN A 90 4.04 8.70 -1.69
CA ASN A 90 3.97 9.82 -0.77
C ASN A 90 3.08 9.49 0.43
N GLY A 91 3.58 9.70 1.65
CA GLY A 91 2.87 9.40 2.90
C GLY A 91 3.42 8.18 3.61
N PHE A 92 4.16 7.30 2.93
CA PHE A 92 4.77 6.14 3.60
C PHE A 92 5.84 6.54 4.62
N ASP A 93 6.45 7.71 4.43
CA ASP A 93 7.37 8.33 5.38
C ASP A 93 6.74 8.50 6.79
N ILE A 94 5.40 8.61 6.87
CA ILE A 94 4.66 8.68 8.14
C ILE A 94 4.66 7.31 8.84
N VAL A 95 4.55 6.21 8.09
CA VAL A 95 4.62 4.84 8.64
C VAL A 95 6.04 4.56 9.14
N GLU A 96 7.05 4.91 8.34
CA GLU A 96 8.47 4.73 8.69
C GLU A 96 8.88 5.56 9.91
N GLY A 97 8.33 6.77 10.05
CA GLY A 97 8.61 7.67 11.17
C GLY A 97 7.78 7.43 12.42
N HIS A 98 6.74 6.59 12.37
CA HIS A 98 5.83 6.41 13.50
C HIS A 98 6.49 5.65 14.65
N HIS A 99 6.49 6.22 15.86
CA HIS A 99 7.22 5.71 17.03
C HIS A 99 6.92 4.24 17.43
N VAL A 100 5.68 3.76 17.28
CA VAL A 100 5.31 2.32 17.50
C VAL A 100 5.23 1.52 16.20
N VAL A 101 4.39 1.96 15.25
CA VAL A 101 4.08 1.22 14.02
C VAL A 101 5.31 0.91 13.17
N SER A 102 6.32 1.78 13.13
CA SER A 102 7.55 1.50 12.36
C SER A 102 8.26 0.22 12.81
N GLY A 103 8.39 0.02 14.12
CA GLY A 103 9.00 -1.18 14.70
C GLY A 103 8.16 -2.43 14.44
N TRP A 104 6.84 -2.32 14.59
CA TRP A 104 5.91 -3.41 14.25
C TRP A 104 5.97 -3.77 12.76
N TYR A 105 6.03 -2.78 11.86
CA TYR A 105 6.10 -3.00 10.42
C TYR A 105 7.40 -3.72 10.02
N ALA A 106 8.54 -3.34 10.62
CA ALA A 106 9.81 -4.01 10.41
C ALA A 106 9.79 -5.48 10.88
N ARG A 107 9.16 -5.76 12.05
CA ARG A 107 8.96 -7.13 12.52
C ARG A 107 8.06 -7.93 11.57
N MET A 108 7.01 -7.32 11.02
CA MET A 108 6.16 -7.96 10.01
C MET A 108 6.91 -8.27 8.72
N GLN A 109 7.80 -7.39 8.24
CA GLN A 109 8.65 -7.67 7.07
C GLN A 109 9.59 -8.86 7.34
N GLN A 110 10.21 -8.90 8.52
CA GLN A 110 11.10 -9.99 8.92
C GLN A 110 10.35 -11.32 9.07
N ASN A 111 9.20 -11.32 9.73
CA ASN A 111 8.40 -12.52 9.95
C ASN A 111 7.81 -13.07 8.64
N SER A 112 7.29 -12.19 7.78
CA SER A 112 6.68 -12.58 6.50
C SER A 112 7.69 -12.86 5.39
N GLY A 113 8.94 -12.41 5.55
CA GLY A 113 9.97 -12.46 4.52
C GLY A 113 9.70 -11.53 3.33
N VAL A 114 8.81 -10.54 3.49
CA VAL A 114 8.46 -9.63 2.41
C VAL A 114 8.74 -8.17 2.74
N PHE A 115 9.60 -7.57 1.92
CA PHE A 115 10.10 -6.20 2.07
C PHE A 115 9.38 -5.22 1.14
#